data_AF-A0A654U8X4-F1
#
_entry.id   AF-A0A654U8X4-F1
#
_cell.length_a   1.000
_cell.length_b   1.000
_cell.length_c   1.000
_cell.angle_alpha   90.00
_cell.angle_beta   90.00
_cell.angle_gamma   90.00
#
_symmetry.space_group_name_H-M   'P 1'
#
loop_
_entity.id
_entity.type
_entity.pdbx_description
1 polymer ?
#
loop_
_entity_poly.entity_id
_entity_poly.type
_entity_poly.pdbx_seq_one_letter_code
_entity_poly.pdbx_strand_id
1 'polypeptide(L)' 'MITAVVPPAADPVSLQTAAGFSAQGVEHAVVTAEGVEELGRAGVGVGESGASYLAGDAAAAATYGVVGG' A
#
# COMPACT_ATOMS: atom_id res chain seq x y z
N MET A 1 -11.13 -6.29 9.03
CA MET A 1 -12.01 -5.23 8.49
C MET A 1 -13.29 -5.26 9.31
N ILE A 2 -13.67 -4.15 9.94
CA ILE A 2 -14.96 -4.03 10.63
C ILE A 2 -15.79 -3.04 9.81
N THR A 3 -16.82 -3.52 9.15
CA THR A 3 -17.74 -2.70 8.33
C THR A 3 -19.17 -2.71 8.83
N ALA A 4 -19.46 -3.55 9.82
CA ALA A 4 -20.76 -3.69 10.42
C ALA A 4 -20.61 -3.70 11.94
N VAL A 5 -21.26 -2.73 12.59
CA VAL A 5 -21.39 -2.65 14.03
C VAL A 5 -22.84 -2.90 14.37
N VAL A 6 -23.09 -3.84 15.29
CA VAL A 6 -24.44 -4.10 15.80
C VAL A 6 -24.73 -3.10 16.91
N PRO A 7 -25.88 -2.39 16.87
CA PRO A 7 -26.25 -1.45 17.92
C PRO A 7 -26.56 -2.20 19.23
N PRO A 8 -26.14 -1.66 20.39
CA PRO A 8 -26.40 -2.29 21.68
C PRO A 8 -27.87 -2.18 22.15
N ALA A 9 -28.63 -1.23 21.58
CA ALA A 9 -30.04 -1.02 21.85
C ALA A 9 -30.74 -0.39 20.63
N ALA A 10 -32.08 -0.37 20.64
CA ALA A 10 -32.90 0.16 19.55
C ALA A 10 -33.21 1.68 19.66
N ASP A 11 -32.61 2.38 20.64
CA ASP A 11 -32.79 3.82 20.74
C ASP A 11 -32.08 4.55 19.58
N PRO A 12 -32.55 5.75 19.19
CA PRO A 12 -32.01 6.44 18.03
C PRO A 12 -30.50 6.72 18.09
N VAL A 13 -29.93 6.97 19.28
CA VAL A 13 -28.50 7.26 19.44
C VAL A 13 -27.69 5.99 19.18
N SER A 14 -28.07 4.86 19.77
CA SER A 14 -27.42 3.57 19.54
C SER A 14 -27.42 3.18 18.06
N LEU A 15 -28.56 3.34 17.38
CA LEU A 15 -28.68 3.05 15.95
C LEU A 15 -27.80 3.97 15.10
N GLN A 16 -27.86 5.29 15.36
CA GLN A 16 -27.07 6.28 14.63
C GLN A 16 -25.56 6.04 14.80
N THR A 17 -25.11 5.76 16.02
CA THR A 17 -23.70 5.51 16.31
C THR A 17 -23.21 4.23 15.62
N ALA A 18 -23.98 3.14 15.69
CA ALA A 18 -23.63 1.89 15.01
C ALA A 18 -23.56 2.07 13.47
N ALA A 19 -24.50 2.80 12.88
CA ALA A 19 -24.48 3.13 11.46
C ALA A 19 -23.25 3.98 11.09
N GLY A 20 -22.93 5.01 11.90
CA GLY A 20 -21.76 5.87 11.68
C GLY A 20 -20.44 5.10 11.72
N PHE A 21 -20.25 4.22 12.72
CA PHE A 21 -19.05 3.37 12.77
C PHE A 21 -18.98 2.37 11.62
N SER A 22 -20.13 1.82 11.20
CA SER A 22 -20.19 0.92 10.05
C SER A 22 -19.74 1.62 8.77
N ALA A 23 -20.25 2.84 8.53
CA ALA A 23 -19.84 3.67 7.39
C ALA A 23 -18.34 3.99 7.43
N GLN A 24 -17.83 4.46 8.58
CA GLN A 24 -16.39 4.74 8.74
C GLN A 24 -15.52 3.49 8.50
N GLY A 25 -16.00 2.33 8.93
CA GLY A 25 -15.35 1.05 8.67
C GLY A 25 -15.26 0.69 7.19
N VAL A 26 -16.29 1.01 6.41
CA VAL A 26 -16.29 0.87 4.95
C VAL A 26 -15.31 1.84 4.30
N GLU A 27 -15.37 3.13 4.66
CA GLU A 27 -14.47 4.17 4.13
C GLU A 27 -12.99 3.80 4.37
N HIS A 28 -12.65 3.41 5.61
CA HIS A 28 -11.30 2.98 5.95
C HIS A 28 -10.83 1.79 5.10
N ALA A 29 -11.73 0.84 4.82
CA ALA A 29 -11.36 -0.34 4.04
C ALA A 29 -11.15 -0.01 2.55
N VAL A 30 -11.91 0.92 1.99
CA VAL A 30 -11.69 1.43 0.63
C VAL A 30 -10.33 2.10 0.53
N VAL A 31 -10.04 3.03 1.45
CA VAL A 31 -8.74 3.73 1.48
C VAL A 31 -7.57 2.75 1.69
N THR A 32 -7.75 1.74 2.53
CA THR A 32 -6.74 0.69 2.72
C THR A 32 -6.48 -0.08 1.42
N ALA A 33 -7.54 -0.42 0.68
CA ALA A 33 -7.41 -1.14 -0.59
C ALA A 33 -6.67 -0.31 -1.64
N GLU A 34 -7.01 0.97 -1.79
CA GLU A 34 -6.31 1.91 -2.67
C GLU A 34 -4.83 2.06 -2.28
N GLY A 35 -4.56 2.16 -0.97
CA GLY A 35 -3.19 2.22 -0.46
C GLY A 35 -2.37 0.97 -0.76
N VAL A 36 -2.97 -0.22 -0.69
CA VAL A 36 -2.31 -1.48 -1.06
C VAL A 36 -2.04 -1.55 -2.56
N GLU A 37 -2.98 -1.10 -3.39
CA GLU A 37 -2.78 -1.01 -4.84
C GLU A 37 -1.60 -0.11 -5.19
N GLU A 38 -1.55 1.09 -4.60
CA GLU A 38 -0.46 2.04 -4.84
C GLU A 38 0.88 1.53 -4.30
N LEU A 39 0.89 0.89 -3.12
CA LEU A 39 2.09 0.26 -2.59
C LEU A 39 2.62 -0.83 -3.54
N GLY A 40 1.72 -1.60 -4.16
CA GLY A 40 2.09 -2.58 -5.18
C GLY A 40 2.75 -1.94 -6.40
N ARG A 41 2.16 -0.84 -6.93
CA ARG A 41 2.77 -0.07 -8.03
C ARG A 41 4.14 0.48 -7.65
N ALA A 42 4.28 1.07 -6.47
CA ALA A 42 5.56 1.58 -5.98
C ALA A 42 6.61 0.46 -5.87
N GLY A 43 6.22 -0.73 -5.41
CA GLY A 43 7.09 -1.91 -5.34
C GLY A 43 7.67 -2.31 -6.70
N VAL A 44 6.88 -2.25 -7.77
CA VAL A 44 7.36 -2.49 -9.15
C VAL A 44 8.43 -1.47 -9.54
N GLY A 45 8.16 -0.17 -9.35
CA GLY A 45 9.11 0.89 -9.69
C GLY A 45 10.43 0.81 -8.92
N VAL A 46 10.37 0.45 -7.62
CA VAL A 46 11.57 0.17 -6.81
C VAL A 46 12.35 -1.02 -7.35
N GLY A 47 11.67 -2.09 -7.76
CA GLY A 47 12.29 -3.27 -8.38
C GLY A 47 13.00 -2.95 -9.70
N GLU A 48 12.35 -2.20 -10.59
CA GLU A 48 12.92 -1.74 -11.86
C GLU A 48 14.16 -0.87 -11.63
N SER A 49 14.10 0.04 -10.65
CA SER A 49 15.22 0.88 -10.25
C SER A 49 16.40 0.04 -9.74
N GLY A 50 16.13 -0.96 -8.89
CA GLY A 50 17.14 -1.89 -8.41
C GLY A 50 17.82 -2.68 -9.53
N ALA A 51 17.05 -3.18 -10.51
CA ALA A 51 17.60 -3.86 -11.68
C ALA A 51 18.46 -2.93 -12.54
N SER A 52 18.03 -1.69 -12.75
CA SER A 52 18.78 -0.69 -13.51
C SER A 52 20.12 -0.35 -12.84
N TYR A 53 20.13 -0.14 -11.51
CA TYR A 53 21.36 0.12 -10.78
C TYR A 53 22.32 -1.08 -10.84
N LEU A 54 21.83 -2.30 -10.60
CA LEU A 54 22.66 -3.51 -10.72
C LEU A 54 23.30 -3.65 -12.10
N ALA A 55 22.52 -3.43 -13.18
CA ALA A 55 23.02 -3.50 -14.54
C ALA A 55 24.06 -2.40 -14.83
N GLY A 56 23.79 -1.17 -14.39
CA GLY A 56 24.72 -0.04 -14.53
C GLY A 56 26.03 -0.27 -13.80
N ASP A 57 25.97 -0.76 -12.56
CA ASP A 57 27.14 -1.07 -11.74
C ASP A 57 27.99 -2.19 -12.36
N ALA A 58 27.34 -3.24 -12.89
CA ALA A 58 28.03 -4.32 -13.59
C ALA A 58 28.74 -3.82 -14.86
N ALA A 59 28.09 -2.96 -15.65
CA ALA A 59 28.67 -2.37 -16.85
C ALA A 59 29.86 -1.45 -16.53
N ALA A 60 29.74 -0.64 -15.48
CA ALA A 60 30.81 0.21 -14.99
C ALA A 60 32.00 -0.62 -14.50
N ALA A 61 31.75 -1.67 -13.70
CA ALA A 61 32.78 -2.58 -13.22
C ALA A 61 33.52 -3.28 -14.37
N ALA A 62 32.79 -3.75 -15.40
CA ALA A 62 33.41 -4.33 -16.59
C ALA A 62 34.28 -3.30 -17.35
N THR A 63 33.81 -2.07 -17.49
CA THR A 63 34.53 -1.00 -18.20
C THR A 63 35.80 -0.60 -17.46
N TYR A 64 35.71 -0.27 -16.16
CA TYR A 64 36.86 0.17 -15.38
C TYR A 64 37.81 -0.98 -15.00
N GLY A 65 37.28 -2.20 -14.79
CA GLY A 65 38.09 -3.38 -14.52
C GLY A 65 38.96 -3.80 -15.71
N VAL A 66 38.51 -3.55 -16.94
CA VAL A 66 39.31 -3.76 -18.17
C VAL A 66 40.35 -2.65 -18.38
N VAL A 67 40.10 -1.43 -17.91
CA VAL A 67 41.03 -0.29 -18.06
C VAL A 67 42.10 -0.24 -16.95
N GLY A 68 41.83 -0.81 -15.78
CA GLY A 68 42.74 -0.82 -14.63
C GLY A 68 43.51 -2.14 -14.39
N GLY A 69 43.34 -3.15 -15.25
CA GLY A 69 44.01 -4.45 -15.19
C GLY A 69 45.27 -4.56 -16.04
#